data_AF-A0A6G1HDX3-F1
#
_entry.id   AF-A0A6G1HDX3-F1
#
_cell.length_a   1.000
_cell.length_b   1.000
_cell.length_c   1.000
_cell.angle_alpha   90.00
_cell.angle_beta   90.00
_cell.angle_gamma   90.00
#
_symmetry.space_group_name_H-M   'P 1'
#
loop_
_entity.id
_entity.type
_entity.pdbx_description
1 polymer ?
#
loop_
_entity_poly.entity_id
_entity_poly.type
_entity_poly.pdbx_seq_one_letter_code
_entity_poly.pdbx_strand_id
1 'polypeptide(L)'
;MLAKLPTLIAFALSSFASAQDLLTCGSQQYYPSAYNCYDGLLCPITNGLASRKCGSACYFETEYACYDNSLAPCLKENAECYRNGQFLGSCCLGQICAANRCRTPPQNFAE
;
A
#
# COMPACT_ATOMS: atom_id res chain seq x y z
N MET A 1 -3.36 68.80 22.36
CA MET A 1 -4.04 67.54 21.99
C MET A 1 -3.02 66.66 21.28
N LEU A 2 -2.51 65.61 21.95
CA LEU A 2 -1.53 64.68 21.36
C LEU A 2 -2.29 63.52 20.68
N ALA A 3 -2.13 63.37 19.37
CA ALA A 3 -2.65 62.24 18.62
C ALA A 3 -1.75 61.01 18.84
N LYS A 4 -2.29 59.96 19.45
CA LYS A 4 -1.65 58.65 19.55
C LYS A 4 -1.80 57.92 18.22
N LEU A 5 -0.70 57.63 17.53
CA LEU A 5 -0.69 56.75 16.37
C LEU A 5 -0.83 55.28 16.81
N PRO A 6 -1.61 54.44 16.12
CA PRO A 6 -1.72 53.03 16.42
C PRO A 6 -0.55 52.26 15.78
N THR A 7 0.21 51.56 16.62
CA THR A 7 1.30 50.66 16.21
C THR A 7 0.70 49.43 15.52
N LEU A 8 0.92 49.30 14.21
CA LEU A 8 0.53 48.12 13.43
C LEU A 8 1.47 46.95 13.76
N ILE A 9 0.95 45.91 14.42
CA ILE A 9 1.66 44.65 14.69
C ILE A 9 1.57 43.79 13.42
N ALA A 10 2.69 43.57 12.75
CA ALA A 10 2.80 42.66 11.62
C ALA A 10 2.92 41.20 12.11
N PHE A 11 1.87 40.39 11.93
CA PHE A 11 1.90 38.94 12.17
C PHE A 11 2.59 38.25 10.97
N ALA A 12 3.83 37.81 11.15
CA ALA A 12 4.51 36.97 10.17
C ALA A 12 3.90 35.55 10.22
N LEU A 13 3.13 35.17 9.20
CA LEU A 13 2.68 33.79 9.00
C LEU A 13 3.85 32.96 8.46
N SER A 14 4.58 32.30 9.36
CA SER A 14 5.60 31.32 9.00
C SER A 14 4.95 30.07 8.40
N SER A 15 5.14 29.84 7.10
CA SER A 15 4.73 28.60 6.44
C SER A 15 5.73 27.49 6.77
N PHE A 16 5.32 26.49 7.55
CA PHE A 16 6.12 25.28 7.78
C PHE A 16 6.00 24.37 6.55
N ALA A 17 6.95 24.47 5.61
CA ALA A 17 7.09 23.49 4.54
C ALA A 17 7.84 22.27 5.09
N SER A 18 7.15 21.16 5.31
CA SER A 18 7.77 19.89 5.68
C SER A 18 8.48 19.31 4.47
N ALA A 19 9.79 19.54 4.34
CA ALA A 19 10.63 18.80 3.41
C ALA A 19 10.64 17.34 3.86
N GLN A 20 10.03 16.44 3.08
CA GLN A 20 10.15 15.00 3.33
C GLN A 20 11.51 14.52 2.83
N ASP A 21 12.13 13.62 3.57
CA ASP A 21 13.39 12.99 3.17
C ASP A 21 13.20 12.19 1.88
N LEU A 22 14.07 12.42 0.89
CA LEU A 22 14.16 11.56 -0.28
C LEU A 22 14.94 10.29 0.10
N LEU A 23 14.34 9.14 -0.20
CA LEU A 23 14.97 7.84 -0.05
C LEU A 23 15.42 7.30 -1.41
N THR A 24 16.25 6.26 -1.40
CA THR A 24 16.74 5.61 -2.63
C THR A 24 16.19 4.19 -2.72
N CYS A 25 15.68 3.80 -3.89
CA CYS A 25 15.23 2.45 -4.23
C CYS A 25 15.90 2.02 -5.53
N GLY A 26 16.79 1.04 -5.46
CA GLY A 26 17.65 0.69 -6.59
C GLY A 26 18.50 1.90 -7.00
N SER A 27 18.27 2.41 -8.21
CA SER A 27 18.96 3.60 -8.75
C SER A 27 18.09 4.87 -8.75
N GLN A 28 16.90 4.85 -8.16
CA GLN A 28 15.95 5.96 -8.21
C GLN A 28 15.71 6.56 -6.82
N GLN A 29 15.56 7.88 -6.76
CA GLN A 29 15.10 8.55 -5.55
C GLN A 29 13.57 8.63 -5.51
N TYR A 30 12.99 8.54 -4.32
CA TYR A 30 11.55 8.58 -4.14
C TYR A 30 11.14 9.21 -2.80
N TYR A 31 9.90 9.65 -2.72
CA TYR A 31 9.28 10.06 -1.46
C TYR A 31 8.55 8.87 -0.83
N PRO A 32 8.80 8.54 0.45
CA PRO A 32 8.13 7.43 1.13
C PRO A 32 6.61 7.64 1.28
N SER A 33 6.11 8.87 1.14
CA SER A 33 4.67 9.14 1.09
C SER A 33 4.01 8.75 -0.23
N ALA A 34 4.78 8.53 -1.30
CA ALA A 34 4.27 8.25 -2.63
C ALA A 34 4.55 6.81 -3.10
N TYR A 35 5.57 6.14 -2.56
CA TYR A 35 5.96 4.80 -2.98
C TYR A 35 6.49 3.96 -1.82
N ASN A 36 6.33 2.63 -1.95
CA ASN A 36 7.12 1.63 -1.23
C ASN A 36 8.19 1.06 -2.16
N CYS A 37 9.33 0.71 -1.59
CA CYS A 37 10.43 0.05 -2.31
C CYS A 37 10.47 -1.45 -2.00
N TYR A 38 10.49 -2.29 -3.03
CA TYR A 38 10.60 -3.75 -2.91
C TYR A 38 11.68 -4.30 -3.84
N ASP A 39 12.86 -4.59 -3.30
CA ASP A 39 14.06 -5.06 -4.03
C ASP A 39 14.35 -4.24 -5.30
N GLY A 40 14.30 -2.90 -5.19
CA GLY A 40 14.55 -2.00 -6.32
C GLY A 40 13.34 -1.72 -7.22
N LEU A 41 12.19 -2.35 -6.97
CA LEU A 41 10.91 -1.99 -7.61
C LEU A 41 10.17 -0.97 -6.76
N LEU A 42 9.86 0.19 -7.34
CA LEU A 42 9.01 1.20 -6.71
C LEU A 42 7.53 0.89 -6.98
N CYS A 43 6.79 0.58 -5.92
CA CYS A 43 5.36 0.34 -5.96
C CYS A 43 4.58 1.53 -5.39
N PRO A 44 3.64 2.11 -6.16
CA PRO A 44 2.97 3.35 -5.78
C PRO A 44 2.03 3.19 -4.58
N ILE A 45 1.88 4.29 -3.84
CA ILE A 45 0.83 4.50 -2.84
C ILE A 45 -0.24 5.35 -3.51
N THR A 46 -1.45 4.82 -3.65
CA THR A 46 -2.59 5.49 -4.31
C THR A 46 -3.75 5.59 -3.34
N ASN A 47 -4.30 6.80 -3.14
CA ASN A 47 -5.39 7.06 -2.19
C ASN A 47 -5.10 6.52 -0.77
N GLY A 48 -3.84 6.59 -0.34
CA GLY A 48 -3.39 6.06 0.95
C GLY A 48 -3.23 4.55 1.02
N LEU A 49 -3.55 3.82 -0.05
CA LEU A 49 -3.33 2.38 -0.16
C LEU A 49 -1.97 2.14 -0.81
N ALA A 50 -1.09 1.43 -0.11
CA ALA A 50 0.20 1.02 -0.66
C ALA A 50 0.02 -0.24 -1.51
N SER A 51 0.46 -0.20 -2.76
CA SER A 51 0.56 -1.42 -3.57
C SER A 51 1.74 -2.28 -3.11
N ARG A 52 1.60 -3.59 -3.29
CA ARG A 52 2.60 -4.61 -2.94
C ARG A 52 3.26 -5.15 -4.20
N LYS A 53 4.45 -5.73 -4.04
CA LYS A 53 5.15 -6.43 -5.14
C LYS A 53 4.65 -7.87 -5.30
N CYS A 54 4.47 -8.30 -6.55
CA CYS A 54 4.32 -9.69 -6.95
C CYS A 54 5.15 -9.95 -8.20
N GLY A 55 6.20 -10.76 -8.09
CA GLY A 55 7.18 -10.92 -9.16
C GLY A 55 7.78 -9.56 -9.55
N SER A 56 7.56 -9.14 -10.79
CA SER A 56 8.00 -7.83 -11.33
C SER A 56 6.89 -6.78 -11.38
N ALA A 57 5.71 -7.05 -10.84
CA ALA A 57 4.55 -6.16 -10.88
C ALA A 57 4.20 -5.60 -9.49
N CYS A 58 3.51 -4.47 -9.49
CA CYS A 58 2.86 -3.93 -8.29
C CYS A 58 1.35 -4.15 -8.38
N TYR A 59 0.71 -4.51 -7.27
CA TYR A 59 -0.72 -4.78 -7.21
C TYR A 59 -1.34 -4.33 -5.89
N PHE A 60 -2.66 -4.16 -5.87
CA PHE A 60 -3.42 -3.93 -4.64
C PHE A 60 -4.10 -5.23 -4.20
N GLU A 61 -3.94 -5.59 -2.92
CA GLU A 61 -4.50 -6.83 -2.32
C GLU A 61 -6.04 -6.86 -2.30
N THR A 62 -6.67 -5.74 -2.61
CA THR A 62 -8.12 -5.62 -2.79
C THR A 62 -8.59 -6.05 -4.18
N GLU A 63 -7.69 -6.12 -5.16
CA GLU A 63 -8.00 -6.38 -6.57
C GLU A 63 -7.36 -7.68 -7.09
N TYR A 64 -6.12 -7.94 -6.68
CA TYR A 64 -5.36 -9.12 -7.08
C TYR A 64 -4.76 -9.82 -5.86
N ALA A 65 -4.38 -11.07 -6.05
CA ALA A 65 -3.58 -11.82 -5.09
C ALA A 65 -2.26 -12.23 -5.76
N CYS A 66 -1.20 -12.33 -4.96
CA CYS A 66 0.07 -12.88 -5.42
C CYS A 66 0.13 -14.37 -5.12
N TYR A 67 0.37 -15.19 -6.15
CA TYR A 67 0.55 -16.64 -6.01
C TYR A 67 1.73 -17.07 -6.84
N ASP A 68 2.70 -17.73 -6.22
CA ASP A 68 3.91 -18.22 -6.89
C ASP A 68 4.57 -17.14 -7.77
N ASN A 69 4.78 -15.95 -7.17
CA ASN A 69 5.33 -14.75 -7.83
C ASN A 69 4.54 -14.25 -9.06
N SER A 70 3.31 -14.70 -9.25
CA SER A 70 2.44 -14.32 -10.36
C SER A 70 1.13 -13.72 -9.86
N LEU A 71 0.59 -12.74 -10.60
CA LEU A 71 -0.72 -12.17 -10.29
C LEU A 71 -1.82 -13.18 -10.59
N ALA A 72 -2.68 -13.42 -9.62
CA ALA A 72 -3.85 -14.26 -9.72
C ALA A 72 -5.11 -13.45 -9.41
N PRO A 73 -6.29 -13.87 -9.94
CA PRO A 73 -7.57 -13.32 -9.51
C PRO A 73 -7.70 -13.36 -7.99
N CYS A 74 -8.16 -12.26 -7.42
CA CYS A 74 -8.43 -12.16 -5.99
C CYS A 74 -9.79 -12.77 -5.67
N LEU A 75 -9.79 -13.86 -4.93
CA LEU A 75 -10.99 -14.57 -4.52
C LEU A 75 -11.46 -14.14 -3.13
N LYS A 76 -12.73 -13.77 -3.03
CA LYS A 76 -13.36 -13.37 -1.77
C LYS A 76 -13.55 -14.57 -0.83
N GLU A 77 -13.89 -14.28 0.42
CA GLU A 77 -14.21 -15.29 1.42
C GLU A 77 -15.24 -16.32 0.90
N ASN A 78 -15.02 -17.59 1.20
CA ASN A 78 -15.82 -18.74 0.80
C ASN A 78 -15.89 -19.03 -0.71
N ALA A 79 -15.26 -18.23 -1.58
CA ALA A 79 -15.13 -18.53 -3.00
C ALA A 79 -14.25 -19.78 -3.23
N GLU A 80 -14.47 -20.48 -4.34
CA GLU A 80 -13.68 -21.66 -4.69
C GLU A 80 -12.31 -21.26 -5.25
N CYS A 81 -11.24 -21.72 -4.61
CA CYS A 81 -9.85 -21.51 -5.07
C CYS A 81 -9.35 -22.64 -5.98
N TYR A 82 -9.96 -23.82 -5.89
CA TYR A 82 -9.77 -24.91 -6.83
C TYR A 82 -11.11 -25.54 -7.21
N ARG A 83 -11.24 -25.95 -8.47
CA ARG A 83 -12.37 -26.75 -8.95
C ARG A 83 -11.86 -27.86 -9.85
N ASN A 84 -12.13 -29.12 -9.49
CA ASN A 84 -11.67 -30.30 -10.23
C ASN A 84 -10.15 -30.30 -10.50
N GLY A 85 -9.34 -29.82 -9.54
CA GLY A 85 -7.88 -29.71 -9.68
C GLY A 85 -7.38 -28.48 -10.44
N GLN A 86 -8.27 -27.69 -11.06
CA GLN A 86 -7.92 -26.43 -11.70
C GLN A 86 -7.82 -25.31 -10.66
N PHE A 87 -6.71 -24.58 -10.65
CA PHE A 87 -6.54 -23.36 -9.88
C PHE A 87 -7.40 -22.23 -10.46
N LEU A 88 -8.23 -21.61 -9.64
CA LEU A 88 -9.14 -20.54 -10.07
C LEU A 88 -8.64 -19.14 -9.68
N GLY A 89 -7.76 -19.05 -8.68
CA GLY A 89 -7.24 -17.80 -8.14
C GLY A 89 -6.81 -17.94 -6.69
N SER A 90 -6.21 -16.88 -6.16
CA SER A 90 -5.74 -16.85 -4.77
C SER A 90 -6.65 -16.03 -3.89
N CYS A 91 -6.71 -16.42 -2.63
CA CYS A 91 -7.59 -15.80 -1.66
C CYS A 91 -7.08 -14.42 -1.25
N CYS A 92 -7.98 -13.44 -1.20
CA CYS A 92 -7.66 -12.06 -0.87
C CYS A 92 -7.26 -11.89 0.61
N LEU A 93 -6.63 -10.76 0.93
CA LEU A 93 -6.52 -10.24 2.30
C LEU A 93 -5.93 -11.24 3.33
N GLY A 94 -4.91 -12.01 2.92
CA GLY A 94 -4.24 -12.98 3.81
C GLY A 94 -5.05 -14.24 4.14
N GLN A 95 -6.17 -14.45 3.44
CA GLN A 95 -6.90 -15.72 3.53
C GLN A 95 -6.11 -16.85 2.87
N ILE A 96 -6.36 -18.07 3.32
CA ILE A 96 -5.77 -19.28 2.77
C ILE A 96 -6.79 -20.08 1.96
N CYS A 97 -6.32 -20.78 0.94
CA CYS A 97 -7.12 -21.76 0.22
C CYS A 97 -7.15 -23.07 1.03
N ALA A 98 -8.26 -23.36 1.70
CA ALA A 98 -8.42 -24.53 2.56
C ALA A 98 -9.73 -25.25 2.25
N ALA A 99 -9.64 -26.56 1.95
CA ALA A 99 -10.74 -27.37 1.46
C ALA A 99 -11.43 -26.75 0.22
N ASN A 100 -10.61 -26.40 -0.78
CA ASN A 100 -11.03 -25.76 -2.04
C ASN A 100 -11.75 -24.41 -1.89
N ARG A 101 -11.72 -23.78 -0.71
CA ARG A 101 -12.37 -22.49 -0.48
C ARG A 101 -11.47 -21.50 0.26
N CYS A 102 -11.69 -20.22 0.01
CA CYS A 102 -11.01 -19.15 0.74
C CYS A 102 -11.54 -19.03 2.16
N ARG A 103 -10.62 -19.08 3.13
CA ARG A 103 -10.92 -19.04 4.56
C ARG A 103 -9.89 -18.22 5.30
N THR A 104 -10.33 -17.54 6.35
CA THR A 104 -9.44 -16.87 7.28
C THR A 104 -8.64 -17.90 8.08
N PRO A 105 -7.30 -17.82 8.11
CA PRO A 105 -6.49 -18.73 8.93
C PRO A 105 -6.78 -18.53 10.43
N PRO A 106 -6.58 -19.57 11.27
CA PRO A 106 -6.64 -19.43 12.72
C PRO A 106 -5.65 -18.35 13.18
N GLN A 107 -6.00 -17.57 14.20
CA GLN A 107 -5.26 -16.34 14.60
C GLN A 107 -3.88 -16.59 15.26
N ASN A 108 -3.34 -17.80 15.20
CA ASN A 108 -2.07 -18.18 15.84
C ASN A 108 -0.88 -18.21 14.86
N PHE A 109 -0.98 -17.51 13.72
CA PHE A 109 0.05 -17.51 12.67
C PHE A 109 0.54 -16.10 12.30
N ALA A 110 0.36 -15.11 13.17
CA ALA A 110 0.93 -13.77 12.99
C ALA A 110 2.24 -13.67 13.81
N GLU A 111 3.38 -13.81 13.12
CA GLU A 111 4.69 -13.30 13.56
C GLU A 111 5.07 -12.11 12.67
#